data_AF-A0A520R0V6-F1
#
_entry.id   AF-A0A520R0V6-F1
#
_cell.length_a   1.000
_cell.length_b   1.000
_cell.length_c   1.000
_cell.angle_alpha   90.00
_cell.angle_beta   90.00
_cell.angle_gamma   90.00
#
_symmetry.space_group_name_H-M   'P 1'
#
loop_
_entity.id
_entity.type
_entity.pdbx_description
1 polymer ?
#
loop_
_entity_poly.entity_id
_entity_poly.type
_entity_poly.pdbx_seq_one_letter_code
_entity_poly.pdbx_strand_id
1 'polypeptide(L)' 'MGARTNELKARVKAKKKAMEAELAQLEVDARSEKNTRVAELKTKLKEIETSLEKGWDDLSERAAKRLNQLLS' A
#
# COMPACT_ATOMS: atom_id res chain seq x y z
N MET A 1 -15.16 -8.29 -14.35
CA MET A 1 -13.92 -7.60 -13.90
C MET A 1 -12.89 -7.62 -15.02
N GLY A 2 -12.46 -6.45 -15.49
CA GLY A 2 -11.54 -6.33 -16.64
C GLY A 2 -10.06 -6.52 -16.27
N ALA A 3 -9.22 -6.83 -17.26
CA ALA A 3 -7.78 -7.07 -17.10
C ALA A 3 -7.03 -5.97 -16.32
N ARG A 4 -7.44 -4.71 -16.47
CA ARG A 4 -6.85 -3.55 -15.76
C ARG A 4 -7.00 -3.62 -14.23
N THR A 5 -8.12 -4.13 -13.72
CA THR A 5 -8.35 -4.27 -12.29
C THR A 5 -7.45 -5.35 -11.69
N ASN A 6 -7.23 -6.44 -12.44
CA ASN A 6 -6.34 -7.52 -12.02
C ASN A 6 -4.87 -7.08 -12.00
N GLU A 7 -4.45 -6.30 -12.99
CA GLU A 7 -3.10 -5.70 -13.03
C GLU A 7 -2.88 -4.74 -11.86
N LEU A 8 -3.84 -3.84 -11.61
CA LEU A 8 -3.77 -2.92 -10.47
C LEU A 8 -3.71 -3.70 -9.15
N LYS A 9 -4.49 -4.76 -9.01
CA LYS A 9 -4.46 -5.66 -7.84
C LYS A 9 -3.11 -6.32 -7.64
N ALA A 10 -2.48 -6.80 -8.71
CA ALA A 10 -1.14 -7.37 -8.64
C ALA A 10 -0.11 -6.31 -8.19
N ARG A 11 -0.17 -5.10 -8.76
CA ARG A 11 0.73 -3.99 -8.41
C ARG A 11 0.55 -3.53 -6.96
N VAL A 12 -0.69 -3.35 -6.50
CA VAL A 12 -1.01 -3.00 -5.11
C VAL A 12 -0.50 -4.09 -4.16
N LYS A 13 -0.74 -5.37 -4.46
CA LYS A 13 -0.28 -6.48 -3.64
C LYS A 13 1.25 -6.55 -3.56
N ALA A 14 1.94 -6.33 -4.67
CA ALA A 14 3.41 -6.28 -4.70
C ALA A 14 3.95 -5.12 -3.86
N LYS A 15 3.37 -3.91 -3.99
CA LYS A 15 3.79 -2.74 -3.22
C LYS A 15 3.51 -2.91 -1.72
N LYS A 16 2.34 -3.44 -1.35
CA LYS A 16 1.99 -3.76 0.04
C LYS A 16 3.05 -4.68 0.65
N LYS A 17 3.37 -5.78 -0.03
CA LYS A 17 4.37 -6.75 0.43
C LYS A 17 5.77 -6.14 0.55
N ALA A 18 6.16 -5.27 -0.37
CA ALA A 18 7.43 -4.55 -0.29
C ALA A 18 7.48 -3.59 0.92
N MET A 19 6.40 -2.85 1.19
CA MET A 19 6.31 -1.96 2.35
C MET A 19 6.28 -2.74 3.67
N GLU A 20 5.60 -3.89 3.73
CA GLU A 20 5.62 -4.78 4.89
C GLU A 20 7.02 -5.33 5.17
N ALA A 21 7.76 -5.71 4.11
CA ALA A 21 9.14 -6.15 4.25
C ALA A 21 10.09 -5.02 4.69
N GLU A 22 9.93 -3.82 4.14
CA GLU A 22 10.67 -2.62 4.56
C GLU A 22 10.36 -2.31 6.03
N LEU A 23 9.09 -2.36 6.43
CA LEU A 23 8.67 -2.14 7.81
C LEU A 23 9.31 -3.17 8.76
N ALA A 24 9.26 -4.46 8.42
CA ALA A 24 9.87 -5.51 9.22
C ALA A 24 11.39 -5.33 9.36
N GLN A 25 12.09 -4.92 8.30
CA GLN A 25 13.51 -4.58 8.39
C GLN A 25 13.76 -3.35 9.28
N LEU A 26 12.95 -2.31 9.16
CA LEU A 26 13.10 -1.08 9.94
C LEU A 26 12.77 -1.29 11.42
N GLU A 27 11.82 -2.16 11.76
CA GLU A 27 11.47 -2.53 13.13
C GLU A 27 12.60 -3.33 13.80
N VAL A 28 13.32 -4.19 13.05
CA VAL A 28 14.51 -4.89 13.55
C VAL A 28 15.70 -3.94 13.74
N ASP A 29 15.81 -2.91 12.91
CA ASP A 29 16.99 -2.02 12.88
C ASP A 29 17.07 -0.99 14.03
N ALA A 30 16.14 -1.01 14.99
CA ALA A 30 16.18 -0.48 16.38
C ALA A 30 17.14 0.68 16.75
N ARG A 31 17.36 1.66 15.86
CA ARG A 31 18.12 2.89 16.14
C ARG A 31 17.25 4.10 15.82
N SER A 32 17.16 4.99 16.80
CA SER A 32 16.14 6.03 17.04
C SER A 32 15.77 7.01 15.91
N GLU A 33 16.36 6.91 14.72
CA GLU A 33 16.03 7.77 13.56
C GLU A 33 14.91 7.22 12.68
N LYS A 34 14.51 5.94 12.85
CA LYS A 34 13.55 5.27 11.95
C LYS A 34 12.06 5.46 12.32
N ASN A 35 11.74 6.10 13.44
CA ASN A 35 10.35 6.28 13.89
C ASN A 35 9.48 7.01 12.85
N THR A 36 10.01 8.05 12.19
CA THR A 36 9.29 8.79 11.16
C THR A 36 9.01 7.91 9.94
N ARG A 37 10.01 7.15 9.48
CA ARG A 37 9.86 6.28 8.31
C ARG A 37 8.91 5.12 8.56
N VAL A 38 8.96 4.53 9.75
CA VAL A 38 8.03 3.49 10.22
C VAL A 38 6.60 4.04 10.28
N ALA A 39 6.41 5.26 10.81
CA ALA A 39 5.10 5.90 10.87
C ALA A 39 4.54 6.24 9.47
N GLU A 40 5.39 6.72 8.56
CA GLU A 40 5.03 6.95 7.15
C GLU A 40 4.60 5.65 6.46
N LEU A 41 5.37 4.57 6.62
CA LEU A 41 5.05 3.27 6.00
C LEU A 41 3.75 2.69 6.56
N LYS A 42 3.53 2.78 7.88
CA LYS A 42 2.26 2.36 8.51
C LYS A 42 1.09 3.17 7.98
N THR A 43 1.26 4.47 7.79
CA THR A 43 0.21 5.35 7.23
C THR A 43 -0.12 4.97 5.79
N LYS A 44 0.90 4.79 4.94
CA LYS A 44 0.71 4.36 3.53
C LYS A 44 0.08 2.99 3.41
N LEU A 45 0.48 2.04 4.25
CA LEU A 45 -0.15 0.71 4.31
C LEU A 45 -1.63 0.80 4.67
N LYS A 46 -1.97 1.61 5.70
CA LYS A 46 -3.35 1.82 6.11
C LYS A 46 -4.20 2.51 5.04
N GLU A 47 -3.64 3.46 4.29
CA GLU A 47 -4.32 4.10 3.15
C GLU A 47 -4.61 3.11 2.02
N ILE A 48 -3.66 2.22 1.71
CA ILE A 48 -3.85 1.14 0.77
C ILE A 48 -4.98 0.22 1.27
N GLU A 49 -4.89 -0.26 2.51
CA GLU A 49 -5.90 -1.15 3.09
C GLU A 49 -7.29 -0.53 3.12
N THR A 50 -7.43 0.72 3.54
CA THR A 50 -8.72 1.45 3.54
C THR A 50 -9.27 1.59 2.11
N SER A 51 -8.40 1.81 1.13
CA SER A 51 -8.80 1.87 -0.28
C SER A 51 -9.24 0.52 -0.84
N LEU A 52 -8.76 -0.58 -0.24
CA LEU A 52 -9.10 -1.96 -0.60
C LEU A 52 -10.30 -2.51 0.18
N GLU A 53 -10.59 -1.98 1.37
CA GLU A 53 -11.68 -2.40 2.25
C GLU A 53 -13.05 -2.16 1.61
N LYS A 54 -13.15 -1.16 0.72
CA LYS A 54 -14.33 -0.96 -0.14
C LYS A 54 -14.57 -2.06 -1.17
N GLY A 55 -13.65 -3.03 -1.27
CA GLY A 55 -13.74 -4.15 -2.19
C GLY A 55 -13.20 -3.82 -3.58
N TRP A 56 -12.58 -4.81 -4.22
CA TRP A 56 -12.15 -4.70 -5.62
C TRP A 56 -13.33 -4.65 -6.60
N ASP A 57 -14.49 -5.17 -6.18
CA ASP A 57 -15.74 -5.16 -6.96
C ASP A 57 -16.35 -3.77 -7.11
N ASP A 58 -16.15 -2.90 -6.11
CA ASP A 58 -16.66 -1.52 -6.09
C ASP A 58 -15.51 -0.49 -6.06
N LEU A 59 -14.37 -0.86 -6.66
CA LEU A 59 -13.20 0.01 -6.72
C LEU A 59 -13.51 1.23 -7.59
N SER A 60 -13.99 2.29 -6.95
CA SER A 60 -14.28 3.55 -7.63
C SER A 60 -13.03 4.06 -8.36
N GLU A 61 -13.25 4.76 -9.48
CA GLU A 61 -12.18 5.41 -10.25
C GLU A 61 -11.30 6.32 -9.37
N ARG A 62 -11.91 6.93 -8.34
CA ARG A 62 -11.23 7.73 -7.32
C ARG A 62 -10.28 6.90 -6.46
N ALA A 63 -10.67 5.70 -6.03
CA ALA A 63 -9.81 4.78 -5.30
C ALA A 63 -8.69 4.24 -6.19
N ALA A 64 -8.99 3.88 -7.43
CA ALA A 64 -8.00 3.46 -8.42
C ALA A 64 -6.97 4.57 -8.70
N LYS A 65 -7.41 5.83 -8.81
CA LYS A 65 -6.53 6.99 -9.00
C LYS A 65 -5.61 7.23 -7.80
N ARG A 66 -6.15 7.13 -6.57
CA ARG A 66 -5.34 7.22 -5.34
C ARG A 66 -4.32 6.10 -5.24
N LEU A 67 -4.71 4.86 -5.52
CA LEU A 67 -3.80 3.72 -5.55
C LEU A 67 -2.71 3.90 -6.61
N ASN A 68 -3.06 4.40 -7.80
CA ASN A 68 -2.07 4.72 -8.83
C ASN A 68 -1.09 5.81 -8.38
N GLN A 69 -1.55 6.85 -7.68
CA GLN A 69 -0.66 7.86 -7.10
C GLN A 69 0.27 7.31 -6.01
N LEU A 70 -0.19 6.33 -5.24
CA LEU A 70 0.65 5.63 -4.24
C LEU A 70 1.64 4.64 -4.88
N LEU A 71 1.37 4.21 -6.11
CA LEU A 71 2.16 3.23 -6.86
C LEU A 71 3.14 3.84 -7.87
N SER A 72 2.90 5.08 -8.31
CA SER A 72 3.83 5.90 -9.11
C SER A 72 5.03 6.36 -8.29
#